data_AF-W5SUX4-F1
#
_entry.id   AF-W5SUX4-F1
#
_cell.length_a   1.000
_cell.length_b   1.000
_cell.length_c   1.000
_cell.angle_alpha   90.00
_cell.angle_beta   90.00
_cell.angle_gamma   90.00
#
_symmetry.space_group_name_H-M   'P 1'
#
loop_
_entity.id
_entity.type
_entity.pdbx_description
1 polymer ?
#
loop_
_entity_poly.entity_id
_entity_poly.type
_entity_poly.pdbx_seq_one_letter_code
_entity_poly.pdbx_strand_id
1 'polypeptide(L)' 'MKILYFILCSLINLSLMFFVFFLEFIFVAKLNIIVASIFQFILVFFMIVISIVVSFFVSNFILKNVISKFFNLDR' A
#
# COMPACT_ATOMS: atom_id res chain seq x y z
N MET A 1 -12.96 20.07 7.80
CA MET A 1 -12.41 19.29 6.66
C MET A 1 -11.07 18.61 6.91
N LYS A 2 -10.16 19.16 7.76
CA LYS A 2 -8.82 18.56 7.98
C LYS A 2 -8.84 17.14 8.57
N ILE A 3 -9.73 16.87 9.54
CA ILE A 3 -9.86 15.54 10.17
C ILE A 3 -10.40 14.50 9.19
N LEU A 4 -11.45 14.83 8.43
CA LEU A 4 -12.01 13.92 7.41
C LEU A 4 -10.98 13.60 6.32
N TYR A 5 -10.23 14.60 5.86
CA TYR A 5 -9.14 14.41 4.89
C TYR A 5 -8.02 13.54 5.46
N PHE A 6 -7.64 13.74 6.73
CA PHE A 6 -6.64 12.92 7.40
C PHE A 6 -7.09 11.46 7.52
N ILE A 7 -8.35 11.22 7.92
CA ILE A 7 -8.93 9.88 8.02
C ILE A 7 -8.94 9.22 6.63
N LEU A 8 -9.37 9.94 5.59
CA LEU A 8 -9.42 9.42 4.23
C LEU A 8 -8.03 9.08 3.68
N CYS A 9 -7.05 9.96 3.90
CA CYS A 9 -5.65 9.74 3.55
C CYS A 9 -5.09 8.49 4.24
N SER A 10 -5.32 8.36 5.56
CA SER A 10 -4.87 7.20 6.33
C SER A 10 -5.53 5.91 5.86
N LEU A 11 -6.85 5.93 5.58
CA LEU A 11 -7.57 4.78 5.04
C LEU A 11 -7.05 4.35 3.67
N ILE A 12 -6.80 5.30 2.77
CA ILE A 12 -6.29 5.00 1.42
C ILE A 12 -4.89 4.41 1.50
N ASN A 13 -4.01 4.99 2.33
CA ASN A 13 -2.65 4.47 2.50
C ASN A 13 -2.67 3.04 3.08
N LEU A 14 -3.48 2.79 4.12
CA LEU A 14 -3.62 1.46 4.71
C LEU A 14 -4.23 0.45 3.73
N SER A 15 -5.27 0.86 2.98
CA SER A 15 -5.90 0.02 1.96
C SER A 15 -4.93 -0.34 0.84
N LEU A 16 -4.10 0.60 0.40
CA LEU A 16 -3.07 0.35 -0.61
C LEU A 16 -2.02 -0.61 -0.08
N MET A 17 -1.60 -0.46 1.18
CA MET A 17 -0.63 -1.35 1.80
C MET A 17 -1.14 -2.80 1.84
N PHE A 18 -2.39 -3.02 2.24
CA PHE A 18 -2.98 -4.35 2.18
C PHE A 18 -3.12 -4.87 0.75
N PHE A 19 -3.48 -4.01 -0.20
CA PHE A 19 -3.65 -4.41 -1.60
C PHE A 19 -2.33 -4.81 -2.26
N VAL A 20 -1.27 -4.03 -2.09
CA VAL A 20 0.06 -4.32 -2.62
C VAL A 20 0.62 -5.59 -1.98
N PHE A 21 0.49 -5.72 -0.65
CA PHE A 21 0.91 -6.92 0.06
C PHE A 21 0.18 -8.18 -0.44
N PHE A 22 -1.12 -8.08 -0.71
CA PHE A 22 -1.91 -9.18 -1.25
C PHE A 22 -1.49 -9.57 -2.67
N LEU A 23 -1.19 -8.59 -3.53
CA LEU A 23 -0.66 -8.85 -4.88
C LEU A 23 0.70 -9.56 -4.84
N GLU A 24 1.61 -9.07 -4.01
CA GLU A 24 2.90 -9.71 -3.78
C GLU A 24 2.72 -11.14 -3.25
N PHE A 25 1.78 -11.34 -2.32
CA PHE A 25 1.48 -12.65 -1.76
C PHE A 25 0.98 -13.63 -2.83
N ILE A 26 0.10 -13.20 -3.73
CA ILE A 26 -0.35 -14.03 -4.85
C ILE A 26 0.82 -14.42 -5.74
N PHE A 27 1.72 -13.48 -6.04
CA PHE A 27 2.88 -13.73 -6.89
C PHE A 27 3.81 -14.77 -6.25
N VAL A 28 4.08 -14.63 -4.95
CA VAL A 28 4.90 -15.55 -4.16
C VAL A 28 4.23 -16.92 -4.02
N ALA A 29 2.92 -16.96 -3.78
CA ALA A 29 2.16 -18.20 -3.67
C ALA A 29 2.18 -19.00 -4.99
N LYS A 30 2.18 -18.32 -6.13
CA LYS A 30 2.33 -18.97 -7.45
C LYS A 30 3.72 -19.53 -7.71
N LEU A 31 4.77 -18.98 -7.10
CA LEU A 31 6.15 -19.39 -7.33
C LEU A 31 6.51 -20.76 -6.70
N ASN A 32 5.55 -21.44 -6.04
CA ASN A 32 5.71 -22.77 -5.44
C ASN A 32 7.04 -22.92 -4.68
N ILE A 33 7.33 -21.92 -3.83
CA ILE A 33 8.60 -21.79 -3.13
C ILE A 33 8.62 -22.79 -1.96
N ILE A 34 9.07 -24.01 -2.23
CA ILE A 34 9.47 -25.03 -1.24
C ILE A 34 10.84 -24.60 -0.69
N VAL A 35 10.88 -23.52 0.08
CA VAL A 35 12.12 -23.05 0.71
C VAL A 35 11.91 -23.00 2.22
N ALA A 36 12.97 -23.36 2.94
CA ALA A 36 13.02 -23.43 4.39
C ALA A 36 12.34 -22.24 5.09
N SER A 37 11.77 -22.46 6.26
CA SER A 37 11.01 -21.48 7.05
C SER A 37 11.71 -20.11 7.20
N ILE A 38 13.04 -20.10 7.26
CA ILE A 38 13.87 -18.88 7.35
C ILE A 38 13.70 -18.00 6.11
N PHE A 39 13.67 -18.60 4.91
CA PHE A 39 13.50 -17.86 3.65
C PHE A 39 12.10 -17.26 3.53
N GLN A 40 11.07 -17.97 3.99
CA GLN A 40 9.71 -17.43 4.03
C GLN A 40 9.64 -16.19 4.91
N PHE A 41 10.33 -16.19 6.04
CA PHE A 41 10.39 -15.04 6.95
C PHE A 41 11.05 -13.81 6.30
N ILE A 42 12.18 -14.02 5.61
CA ILE A 42 12.86 -12.96 4.86
C ILE A 42 11.96 -12.43 3.75
N LEU A 43 11.28 -13.31 3.03
CA LEU A 43 10.40 -12.94 1.92
C LEU A 43 9.21 -12.10 2.41
N VAL A 44 8.56 -12.50 3.51
CA VAL A 44 7.50 -11.72 4.15
C VAL A 44 8.02 -10.36 4.62
N PHE A 45 9.23 -10.28 5.18
CA PHE A 45 9.83 -9.01 5.59
C PHE A 45 10.03 -8.07 4.39
N PHE A 46 10.56 -8.58 3.27
CA PHE A 46 10.70 -7.80 2.03
C PHE A 46 9.36 -7.33 1.48
N MET A 47 8.33 -8.19 1.50
CA MET A 47 6.98 -7.82 1.07
C MET A 47 6.41 -6.66 1.89
N ILE A 48 6.61 -6.69 3.21
CA ILE A 48 6.17 -5.59 4.09
C ILE A 48 6.88 -4.28 3.70
N VAL A 49 8.21 -4.32 3.51
CA VAL A 49 8.99 -3.13 3.15
C VAL A 49 8.54 -2.56 1.79
N ILE A 50 8.39 -3.41 0.78
CA ILE A 50 7.97 -2.98 -0.56
C ILE A 50 6.56 -2.41 -0.51
N SER A 51 5.64 -3.08 0.18
CA SER A 51 4.27 -2.61 0.34
C SER A 51 4.19 -1.21 0.99
N ILE A 52 4.97 -0.94 2.04
CA ILE A 52 5.03 0.39 2.67
C ILE A 52 5.51 1.44 1.66
N VAL A 53 6.60 1.17 0.95
CA VAL A 53 7.21 2.12 0.01
C VAL A 53 6.26 2.41 -1.15
N VAL A 54 5.73 1.38 -1.81
CA VAL A 54 4.83 1.53 -2.97
C VAL A 54 3.56 2.25 -2.54
N SER A 55 2.96 1.87 -1.42
CA SER A 55 1.72 2.47 -0.95
C SER A 55 1.88 3.95 -0.62
N PHE A 56 3.01 4.35 -0.03
CA PHE A 56 3.31 5.75 0.24
C PHE A 56 3.41 6.59 -1.04
N PHE A 57 4.07 6.09 -2.08
CA PHE A 57 4.15 6.80 -3.37
C PHE A 57 2.80 6.88 -4.07
N VAL A 58 2.06 5.77 -4.11
CA VAL A 58 0.75 5.69 -4.77
C VAL A 58 -0.30 6.52 -4.02
N SER A 59 -0.30 6.51 -2.69
CA SER A 59 -1.23 7.31 -1.87
C SER A 59 -1.01 8.81 -2.11
N ASN A 60 0.24 9.26 -2.18
CA ASN A 60 0.58 10.65 -2.47
C ASN A 60 0.11 11.06 -3.87
N PHE A 61 0.25 10.19 -4.87
CA PHE A 61 -0.25 10.45 -6.22
C PHE A 61 -1.79 10.55 -6.25
N ILE A 62 -2.49 9.64 -5.57
CA ILE A 62 -3.96 9.65 -5.47
C ILE A 62 -4.47 10.89 -4.73
N LEU A 63 -3.83 11.28 -3.63
CA LEU A 63 -4.17 12.50 -2.90
C LEU A 63 -4.05 13.74 -3.79
N LYS A 64 -2.95 13.84 -4.52
CA LYS A 64 -2.66 15.00 -5.37
C LYS A 64 -3.55 15.10 -6.60
N ASN A 65 -4.01 13.98 -7.15
CA ASN A 65 -4.81 13.96 -8.39
C ASN A 65 -6.31 13.82 -8.18
N VAL A 66 -6.74 13.00 -7.21
CA VAL A 66 -8.14 12.64 -7.02
C VAL A 66 -8.75 13.49 -5.92
N ILE A 67 -8.12 13.54 -4.74
CA ILE A 67 -8.72 14.19 -3.58
C ILE A 67 -8.68 15.70 -3.69
N SER A 68 -7.60 16.28 -4.21
CA SER A 68 -7.52 17.73 -4.52
C SER A 68 -8.68 18.19 -5.42
N LYS A 69 -8.95 17.45 -6.50
CA LYS A 69 -10.04 17.72 -7.46
C LYS A 69 -11.42 17.50 -6.86
N PHE A 70 -11.62 16.42 -6.08
CA PHE A 70 -12.93 16.11 -5.49
C PHE A 70 -13.32 17.06 -4.36
N PHE A 71 -12.37 17.50 -3.56
CA PHE A 71 -12.63 18.40 -2.43
C PHE A 71 -12.56 19.89 -2.80
N ASN A 72 -12.29 20.24 -4.07
CA ASN A 72 -12.17 21.63 -4.52
C ASN A 72 -11.31 22.46 -3.54
N LEU A 73 -10.21 21.86 -3.07
CA LEU A 73 -9.31 22.42 -2.06
C LEU A 73 -8.50 23.63 -2.59
N ASP A 74 -8.71 24.01 -3.84
CA ASP A 74 -8.13 25.18 -4.52
C ASP A 74 -8.94 26.47 -4.31
N ARG A 75 -9.96 26.48 -3.42
CA ARG A 75 -10.70 27.69 -3.02
C ARG A 75 -10.48 28.10 -1.58
#